data_AF-A0A2V8DCV4-F1
#
_entry.id   AF-A0A2V8DCV4-F1
#
_cell.length_a   1.000
_cell.length_b   1.000
_cell.length_c   1.000
_cell.angle_alpha   90.00
_cell.angle_beta   90.00
_cell.angle_gamma   90.00
#
_symmetry.space_group_name_H-M   'P 1'
#
loop_
_entity.id
_entity.type
_entity.pdbx_description
1 polymer ?
#
loop_
_entity_poly.entity_id
_entity_poly.type
_entity_poly.pdbx_seq_one_letter_code
_entity_poly.pdbx_strand_id
1 'polypeptide(L)'
;MSGRRRDRAVRERHRRLPAGELHRLSVLRVRLPVRHPEATGCLRFGTKTDMRALADARAKQLREHSGFPNAGVYDPSSIGGTHVIYVLHDITKPELYGLPANPQIPPTFTVWKRFAKPIALVLSLFAAPVAFFHYVSQGPKEPLAPPPSPGYGGPGPQPPASEVPR
;
A
#
# COMPACT_ATOMS: atom_id res chain seq x y z
N MET A 1 52.22 -29.44 -38.37
CA MET A 1 53.11 -28.71 -37.45
C MET A 1 52.42 -27.45 -36.96
N SER A 2 52.49 -27.19 -35.64
CA SER A 2 52.17 -25.92 -34.94
C SER A 2 50.68 -25.54 -34.85
N GLY A 3 49.97 -25.56 -33.71
CA GLY A 3 50.38 -25.51 -32.31
C GLY A 3 50.27 -24.08 -31.76
N ARG A 4 49.15 -23.74 -31.11
CA ARG A 4 49.05 -22.67 -30.09
C ARG A 4 47.69 -22.78 -29.37
N ARG A 5 47.63 -23.42 -28.19
CA ARG A 5 47.87 -22.81 -26.87
C ARG A 5 46.75 -21.83 -26.46
N ARG A 6 45.80 -22.26 -25.64
CA ARG A 6 45.90 -22.27 -24.16
C ARG A 6 44.50 -22.30 -23.55
N ASP A 7 44.08 -23.50 -23.15
CA ASP A 7 43.26 -23.69 -21.95
C ASP A 7 43.93 -22.95 -20.79
N ARG A 8 43.20 -22.04 -20.14
CA ARG A 8 43.65 -21.44 -18.89
C ARG A 8 42.47 -21.28 -17.93
N ALA A 9 42.19 -22.39 -17.26
CA ALA A 9 41.92 -22.52 -15.84
C ALA A 9 41.44 -21.23 -15.14
N VAL A 10 40.13 -21.15 -14.93
CA VAL A 10 39.50 -20.40 -13.85
C VAL A 10 40.02 -21.00 -12.54
N ARG A 11 41.10 -20.45 -12.00
CA ARG A 11 41.64 -20.83 -10.69
C ARG A 11 40.93 -20.03 -9.61
N GLU A 12 40.21 -20.75 -8.74
CA GLU A 12 39.86 -20.31 -7.39
C GLU A 12 41.03 -19.53 -6.75
N ARG A 13 40.78 -18.28 -6.37
CA ARG A 13 41.53 -17.62 -5.30
C ARG A 13 40.58 -17.38 -4.13
N HIS A 14 40.32 -18.44 -3.37
CA HIS A 14 39.94 -18.30 -1.97
C HIS A 14 41.13 -17.70 -1.20
N ARG A 15 41.17 -16.37 -1.14
CA ARG A 15 42.07 -15.64 -0.26
C ARG A 15 41.45 -15.70 1.14
N ARG A 16 42.00 -16.54 2.01
CA ARG A 16 41.67 -16.54 3.45
C ARG A 16 41.97 -15.14 4.00
N LEU A 17 40.95 -14.46 4.51
CA LEU A 17 41.10 -13.18 5.21
C LEU A 17 41.56 -13.48 6.65
N PRO A 18 42.64 -12.85 7.15
CA PRO A 18 43.05 -12.97 8.55
C PRO A 18 42.03 -12.29 9.46
N ALA A 19 41.70 -12.95 10.57
CA ALA A 19 40.78 -12.48 11.59
C ALA A 19 41.39 -11.28 12.34
N GLY A 20 41.03 -10.06 11.96
CA GLY A 20 41.53 -8.87 12.67
C GLY A 20 41.08 -7.49 12.20
N GLU A 21 40.16 -7.35 11.24
CA GLU A 21 39.84 -6.02 10.71
C GLU A 21 38.34 -5.87 10.37
N LEU A 22 37.49 -6.00 11.40
CA LEU A 22 36.03 -5.85 11.34
C LEU A 22 35.55 -4.41 11.64
N HIS A 23 36.36 -3.37 11.38
CA HIS A 23 36.01 -2.00 11.76
C HIS A 23 36.24 -0.94 10.69
N ARG A 24 36.12 -1.24 9.38
CA ARG A 24 36.05 -0.14 8.38
C ARG A 24 35.53 -0.52 7.00
N LEU A 25 34.32 -1.06 6.90
CA LEU A 25 33.58 -1.01 5.62
C LEU A 25 32.16 -0.51 5.85
N SER A 26 32.10 0.76 6.26
CA SER A 26 30.90 1.58 6.21
C SER A 26 30.47 1.74 4.75
N VAL A 27 29.39 1.03 4.40
CA VAL A 27 28.34 1.52 3.50
C VAL A 27 28.88 2.06 2.17
N LEU A 28 29.34 1.15 1.29
CA LEU A 28 29.31 1.42 -0.14
C LEU A 28 27.84 1.34 -0.59
N ARG A 29 27.08 2.41 -0.33
CA ARG A 29 25.75 2.65 -0.88
C ARG A 29 25.92 2.85 -2.38
N VAL A 30 25.88 1.73 -3.10
CA VAL A 30 25.72 1.71 -4.55
C VAL A 30 24.41 2.40 -4.87
N ARG A 31 24.48 3.70 -5.17
CA ARG A 31 23.42 4.47 -5.80
C ARG A 31 23.38 4.02 -7.26
N LEU A 32 22.82 2.83 -7.50
CA LEU A 32 22.53 2.36 -8.86
C LEU A 32 21.55 3.37 -9.49
N PRO A 33 21.93 4.09 -10.56
CA PRO A 33 20.94 4.78 -11.37
C PRO A 33 19.99 3.72 -11.91
N VAL A 34 18.70 4.05 -11.95
CA VAL A 34 17.64 3.24 -12.55
C VAL A 34 18.03 2.90 -14.00
N ARG A 35 18.73 1.79 -14.23
CA ARG A 35 18.96 1.17 -15.53
C ARG A 35 19.15 -0.32 -15.28
N HIS A 36 18.12 -1.08 -15.58
CA HIS A 36 18.11 -2.20 -16.53
C HIS A 36 16.76 -2.90 -16.37
N PRO A 37 15.70 -2.37 -17.00
CA PRO A 37 14.47 -3.13 -17.13
C PRO A 37 14.74 -4.28 -18.10
N GLU A 38 14.62 -5.51 -17.59
CA GLU A 38 14.45 -6.79 -18.26
C GLU A 38 15.31 -7.10 -19.51
N ALA A 39 15.95 -8.28 -19.54
CA ALA A 39 16.80 -8.73 -20.66
C ALA A 39 16.09 -8.74 -22.04
N THR A 40 14.75 -8.70 -22.06
CA THR A 40 13.87 -8.71 -23.23
C THR A 40 13.47 -7.31 -23.71
N GLY A 41 13.70 -6.25 -22.93
CA GLY A 41 13.27 -4.89 -23.25
C GLY A 41 11.74 -4.71 -23.32
N CYS A 42 10.98 -5.57 -22.64
CA CYS A 42 9.52 -5.52 -22.61
C CYS A 42 9.00 -4.39 -21.72
N LEU A 43 9.67 -4.15 -20.58
CA LEU A 43 9.33 -3.07 -19.67
C LEU A 43 10.17 -1.82 -19.96
N ARG A 44 9.51 -0.66 -20.10
CA ARG A 44 10.19 0.63 -20.30
C ARG A 44 9.53 1.71 -19.46
N PHE A 45 10.36 2.65 -19.02
CA PHE A 45 9.95 3.76 -18.17
C PHE A 45 10.35 5.08 -18.83
N GLY A 46 9.50 6.09 -18.66
CA GLY A 46 9.70 7.42 -19.21
C GLY A 46 8.49 8.30 -18.94
N THR A 47 8.41 9.43 -19.64
CA THR A 47 7.22 10.28 -19.58
C THR A 47 6.04 9.58 -20.27
N LYS A 48 4.80 9.91 -19.88
CA LYS A 48 3.61 9.25 -20.44
C LYS A 48 3.50 9.46 -21.96
N THR A 49 3.82 10.66 -22.44
CA THR A 49 3.79 11.00 -23.88
C THR A 49 4.80 10.18 -24.66
N ASP A 50 6.03 10.04 -24.15
CA ASP A 50 7.08 9.28 -24.84
C ASP A 50 6.78 7.78 -24.82
N MET A 51 6.28 7.26 -23.69
CA MET A 51 5.89 5.86 -23.57
C MET A 51 4.67 5.54 -24.43
N ARG A 52 3.74 6.49 -24.61
CA ARG A 52 2.61 6.33 -25.52
C ARG A 52 3.09 6.25 -26.98
N ALA A 53 3.93 7.18 -27.41
CA ALA A 53 4.48 7.17 -28.76
C ALA A 53 5.29 5.89 -29.03
N LEU A 54 6.07 5.43 -28.05
CA LEU A 54 6.80 4.18 -28.13
C LEU A 54 5.87 2.96 -28.21
N ALA A 55 4.79 2.94 -27.43
CA ALA A 55 3.79 1.88 -27.47
C ALA A 55 3.08 1.84 -28.82
N ASP A 56 2.72 2.99 -29.40
CA ASP A 56 2.08 3.09 -30.71
C ASP A 56 3.03 2.60 -31.82
N ALA A 57 4.31 2.95 -31.75
CA ALA A 57 5.34 2.42 -32.66
C ALA A 57 5.48 0.89 -32.56
N ARG A 58 5.40 0.32 -31.35
CA ARG A 58 5.44 -1.13 -31.14
C ARG A 58 4.17 -1.82 -31.63
N ALA A 59 3.00 -1.24 -31.41
CA ALA A 59 1.75 -1.76 -31.95
C ALA A 59 1.77 -1.78 -33.49
N LYS A 60 2.31 -0.73 -34.12
CA LYS A 60 2.54 -0.70 -35.57
C LYS A 60 3.47 -1.83 -36.03
N GLN A 61 4.60 -2.01 -35.32
CA GLN A 61 5.54 -3.09 -35.61
C GLN A 61 4.86 -4.48 -35.53
N LEU A 62 4.00 -4.71 -34.54
CA LEU A 62 3.28 -5.99 -34.39
C LEU A 62 2.28 -6.25 -35.53
N ARG A 63 1.61 -5.20 -36.01
CA ARG A 63 0.70 -5.30 -37.17
C ARG A 63 1.46 -5.63 -38.45
N GLU A 64 2.60 -4.97 -38.67
CA GLU A 64 3.34 -5.05 -39.93
C GLU A 64 4.25 -6.29 -40.01
N HIS A 65 4.93 -6.64 -38.91
CA HIS A 65 6.00 -7.65 -38.94
C HIS A 65 5.63 -8.96 -38.23
N SER A 66 4.69 -8.94 -37.28
CA SER A 66 4.36 -10.11 -36.47
C SER A 66 3.00 -10.73 -36.82
N GLY A 67 2.25 -10.14 -37.77
CA GLY A 67 0.99 -10.68 -38.25
C GLY A 67 -0.18 -10.55 -37.28
N PHE A 68 -0.11 -9.61 -36.34
CA PHE A 68 -1.21 -9.33 -35.39
C PHE A 68 -2.01 -8.11 -35.85
N PRO A 69 -3.07 -8.27 -36.67
CA PRO A 69 -3.79 -7.14 -37.28
C PRO A 69 -4.48 -6.25 -36.23
N ASN A 70 -4.92 -6.84 -35.13
CA ASN A 70 -5.64 -6.15 -34.06
C ASN A 70 -4.70 -5.61 -32.95
N ALA A 71 -3.39 -5.57 -33.17
CA ALA A 71 -2.47 -5.08 -32.16
C ALA A 71 -2.67 -3.59 -31.89
N GLY A 72 -2.67 -3.24 -30.61
CA GLY A 72 -3.03 -1.89 -30.16
C GLY A 72 -2.53 -1.59 -28.75
N VAL A 73 -2.67 -0.32 -28.39
CA VAL A 73 -2.21 0.21 -27.10
C VAL A 73 -3.40 0.36 -26.16
N TYR A 74 -3.31 -0.28 -25.00
CA TYR A 74 -4.34 -0.23 -23.97
C TYR A 74 -4.05 0.89 -22.96
N ASP A 75 -4.84 1.97 -23.05
CA ASP A 75 -4.88 3.13 -22.13
C ASP A 75 -6.33 3.64 -22.06
N PRO A 76 -7.16 3.13 -21.13
CA PRO A 76 -8.58 3.46 -21.08
C PRO A 76 -8.79 4.93 -20.67
N SER A 77 -9.35 5.73 -21.58
CA SER A 77 -9.66 7.15 -21.35
C SER A 77 -10.74 7.37 -20.28
N SER A 78 -11.64 6.41 -20.08
CA SER A 78 -12.74 6.45 -19.09
C SER A 78 -12.29 6.70 -17.65
N ILE A 79 -11.03 6.37 -17.31
CA ILE A 79 -10.46 6.55 -15.96
C ILE A 79 -9.36 7.63 -15.92
N GLY A 80 -9.26 8.49 -16.95
CA GLY A 80 -8.18 9.49 -17.04
C GLY A 80 -6.85 8.91 -17.52
N GLY A 81 -6.88 7.67 -18.01
CA GLY A 81 -5.72 6.91 -18.48
C GLY A 81 -4.89 6.28 -17.36
N THR A 82 -4.06 5.32 -17.74
CA THR A 82 -3.22 4.55 -16.82
C THR A 82 -1.80 5.09 -16.80
N HIS A 83 -1.11 4.93 -15.66
CA HIS A 83 0.34 5.18 -15.57
C HIS A 83 1.16 4.08 -16.24
N VAL A 84 0.58 2.88 -16.35
CA VAL A 84 1.17 1.73 -17.02
C VAL A 84 0.35 1.46 -18.26
N ILE A 85 0.99 1.57 -19.42
CA ILE A 85 0.37 1.35 -20.72
C ILE A 85 0.84 -0.01 -21.22
N TYR A 86 -0.09 -0.83 -21.71
CA TYR A 86 0.22 -2.14 -22.28
C TYR A 86 0.08 -2.12 -23.79
N VAL A 87 0.94 -2.86 -24.48
CA VAL A 87 0.79 -3.16 -25.91
C VAL A 87 0.23 -4.57 -26.01
N LEU A 88 -0.98 -4.69 -26.54
CA LEU A 88 -1.68 -5.97 -26.69
C LEU A 88 -1.58 -6.44 -28.14
N HIS A 89 -1.54 -7.76 -28.32
CA HIS A 89 -1.62 -8.38 -29.64
C HIS A 89 -3.02 -8.28 -30.25
N ASP A 90 -4.06 -8.26 -29.40
CA ASP A 90 -5.44 -8.00 -29.78
C ASP A 90 -6.06 -7.02 -28.80
N ILE A 91 -6.34 -5.80 -29.27
CA ILE A 91 -6.99 -4.75 -28.48
C ILE A 91 -8.50 -4.94 -28.37
N THR A 92 -9.10 -5.80 -29.20
CA THR A 92 -10.56 -6.03 -29.21
C THR A 92 -11.01 -6.94 -28.08
N LYS A 93 -10.08 -7.74 -27.52
CA LYS A 93 -10.33 -8.71 -26.45
C LYS A 93 -9.31 -8.58 -25.31
N PRO A 94 -9.28 -7.44 -24.61
CA PRO A 94 -8.40 -7.26 -23.45
C PRO A 94 -8.69 -8.28 -22.33
N GLU A 95 -9.89 -8.86 -22.28
CA GLU A 95 -10.31 -9.86 -21.29
C GLU A 95 -9.43 -11.12 -21.32
N LEU A 96 -8.88 -11.48 -22.48
CA LEU A 96 -7.96 -12.60 -22.62
C LEU A 96 -6.67 -12.40 -21.81
N TYR A 97 -6.32 -11.14 -21.53
CA TYR A 97 -5.18 -10.75 -20.72
C TYR A 97 -5.58 -10.40 -19.28
N GLY A 98 -6.82 -10.71 -18.87
CA GLY A 98 -7.36 -10.34 -17.56
C GLY A 98 -7.61 -8.84 -17.40
N LEU A 99 -7.65 -8.09 -18.51
CA LEU A 99 -7.88 -6.65 -18.52
C LEU A 99 -9.35 -6.37 -18.89
N PRO A 100 -10.06 -5.48 -18.16
CA PRO A 100 -11.44 -5.14 -18.50
C PRO A 100 -11.51 -4.25 -19.75
N ALA A 101 -12.40 -4.49 -20.73
CA ALA A 101 -12.52 -3.61 -21.89
C ALA A 101 -12.93 -2.16 -21.57
N ASN A 102 -13.78 -1.96 -20.57
CA ASN A 102 -14.26 -0.62 -20.19
C ASN A 102 -14.24 -0.46 -18.66
N PRO A 103 -13.08 -0.16 -18.06
CA PRO A 103 -13.03 0.14 -16.64
C PRO A 103 -13.75 1.46 -16.38
N GLN A 104 -14.74 1.43 -15.48
CA GLN A 104 -15.45 2.62 -15.03
C GLN A 104 -15.42 2.75 -13.52
N ILE A 105 -15.40 3.99 -13.06
CA ILE A 105 -15.53 4.29 -11.64
C ILE A 105 -17.02 4.13 -11.27
N PRO A 106 -17.36 3.27 -10.30
CA PRO A 106 -18.75 3.05 -9.92
C PRO A 106 -19.39 4.36 -9.41
N PRO A 107 -20.65 4.66 -9.78
CA PRO A 107 -21.29 5.93 -9.46
C PRO A 107 -21.41 6.16 -7.95
N THR A 108 -21.61 5.09 -7.16
CA THR A 108 -21.67 5.14 -5.70
C THR A 108 -20.38 5.71 -5.09
N PHE A 109 -19.22 5.34 -5.63
CA PHE A 109 -17.93 5.87 -5.16
C PHE A 109 -17.82 7.36 -5.46
N THR A 110 -18.24 7.78 -6.65
CA THR A 110 -18.29 9.20 -7.03
C THR A 110 -19.21 9.99 -6.12
N VAL A 111 -20.41 9.49 -5.82
CA VAL A 111 -21.38 10.15 -4.94
C VAL A 111 -20.85 10.29 -3.52
N TRP A 112 -20.32 9.22 -2.93
CA TRP A 112 -19.76 9.28 -1.59
C TRP A 112 -18.56 10.23 -1.49
N LYS A 113 -17.67 10.19 -2.50
CA LYS A 113 -16.49 11.08 -2.54
C LYS A 113 -16.89 12.55 -2.72
N ARG A 114 -17.92 12.83 -3.51
CA ARG A 114 -18.34 14.20 -3.83
C ARG A 114 -19.26 14.82 -2.78
N PHE A 115 -20.13 14.05 -2.14
CA PHE A 115 -21.15 14.59 -1.24
C PHE A 115 -20.89 14.22 0.22
N ALA A 116 -20.78 12.93 0.53
CA ALA A 116 -20.69 12.50 1.92
C ALA A 116 -19.43 13.03 2.63
N LYS A 117 -18.29 13.09 1.94
CA LYS A 117 -17.05 13.64 2.51
C LYS A 117 -17.14 15.12 2.92
N PRO A 118 -17.51 16.06 2.03
CA PRO A 118 -17.64 17.45 2.45
C PRO A 118 -18.75 17.65 3.47
N ILE A 119 -19.87 16.91 3.36
CA ILE A 119 -20.94 16.98 4.37
C ILE A 119 -20.41 16.54 5.75
N ALA A 120 -19.69 15.42 5.83
CA ALA A 120 -19.09 14.96 7.08
C ALA A 120 -18.09 15.98 7.65
N LEU A 121 -17.28 16.61 6.80
CA LEU A 121 -16.35 17.66 7.21
C LEU A 121 -17.09 18.87 7.81
N VAL A 122 -18.15 19.34 7.13
CA VAL A 122 -18.97 20.46 7.56
C VAL A 122 -19.67 20.13 8.88
N LEU A 123 -20.28 18.95 8.99
CA LEU A 123 -20.91 18.48 10.22
C LEU A 123 -19.90 18.40 11.36
N SER A 124 -18.69 17.89 11.12
CA SER A 124 -17.63 17.84 12.14
C SER A 124 -17.21 19.24 12.59
N LEU A 125 -17.14 20.20 11.66
CA LEU A 125 -16.79 21.59 11.97
C LEU A 125 -17.84 22.27 12.85
N PHE A 126 -19.12 21.93 12.70
CA PHE A 126 -20.20 22.44 13.56
C PHE A 126 -20.35 21.63 14.86
N ALA A 127 -20.20 20.32 14.81
CA ALA A 127 -20.36 19.45 15.97
C ALA A 127 -19.29 19.71 17.04
N ALA A 128 -18.05 19.97 16.64
CA ALA A 128 -16.96 20.24 17.58
C ALA A 128 -17.22 21.46 18.50
N PRO A 129 -17.54 22.66 17.99
CA PRO A 129 -17.86 23.80 18.85
C PRO A 129 -19.16 23.59 19.62
N VAL A 130 -20.19 22.98 19.03
CA VAL A 130 -21.44 22.66 19.75
C VAL A 130 -21.16 21.78 20.96
N ALA A 131 -20.39 20.72 20.79
CA ALA A 131 -20.00 19.83 21.88
C ALA A 131 -19.15 20.56 22.94
N PHE A 132 -18.22 21.42 22.51
CA PHE A 132 -17.39 22.23 23.41
C PHE A 132 -18.24 23.18 24.26
N PHE A 133 -19.11 23.99 23.65
CA PHE A 133 -19.96 24.93 24.38
C PHE A 133 -21.01 24.21 25.24
N HIS A 134 -21.56 23.09 24.76
CA HIS A 134 -22.46 22.26 25.57
C HIS A 134 -21.75 21.72 26.83
N TYR A 135 -20.51 21.27 26.71
CA TYR A 135 -19.72 20.81 27.86
C TYR A 135 -19.42 21.93 28.86
N VAL A 136 -18.98 23.10 28.37
CA VAL A 136 -18.71 24.27 29.24
C VAL A 136 -19.97 24.74 29.97
N SER A 137 -21.13 24.70 29.31
CA SER A 137 -22.38 25.20 29.91
C SER A 137 -23.06 24.22 30.88
N GLN A 138 -23.02 22.91 30.62
CA GLN A 138 -23.76 21.92 31.41
C GLN A 138 -22.90 21.20 32.46
N GLY A 139 -21.57 21.26 32.30
CA GLY A 139 -20.63 20.55 33.15
C GLY A 139 -20.64 19.02 32.94
N PRO A 140 -19.71 18.30 33.58
CA PRO A 140 -19.67 16.84 33.54
C PRO A 140 -20.91 16.21 34.19
N LYS A 141 -21.36 15.06 33.67
CA LYS A 141 -22.42 14.27 34.31
C LYS A 141 -21.79 13.27 35.27
N GLU A 142 -22.24 13.29 36.52
CA GLU A 142 -21.80 12.34 37.53
C GLU A 142 -22.38 10.93 37.29
N PRO A 143 -21.65 9.86 37.61
CA PRO A 143 -22.20 8.52 37.64
C PRO A 143 -23.34 8.43 38.67
N LEU A 144 -24.39 7.67 38.34
CA LEU A 144 -25.43 7.34 39.32
C LEU A 144 -24.78 6.64 40.52
N ALA A 145 -24.96 7.19 41.71
CA ALA A 145 -24.46 6.58 42.93
C ALA A 145 -24.98 5.13 43.02
N PRO A 146 -24.13 4.16 43.38
CA PRO A 146 -24.59 2.80 43.60
C PRO A 146 -25.74 2.83 44.64
N PRO A 147 -26.79 2.00 44.47
CA PRO A 147 -27.88 1.95 45.44
C PRO A 147 -27.30 1.72 46.84
N PRO A 148 -27.92 2.28 47.90
CA PRO A 148 -27.42 2.11 49.25
C PRO A 148 -27.28 0.62 49.54
N SER A 149 -26.06 0.20 49.90
CA SER A 149 -25.81 -1.16 50.36
C SER A 149 -26.81 -1.49 51.47
N PRO A 150 -27.52 -2.63 51.44
CA PRO A 150 -28.33 -3.05 52.57
C PRO A 150 -27.39 -3.14 53.78
N GLY A 151 -27.60 -2.26 54.76
CA GLY A 151 -26.73 -2.15 55.92
C GLY A 151 -26.71 -3.48 56.66
N TYR A 152 -25.57 -4.18 56.62
CA TYR A 152 -25.28 -5.13 57.68
C TYR A 152 -24.97 -4.29 58.91
N GLY A 153 -25.91 -4.28 59.86
CA GLY A 153 -25.75 -3.62 61.14
C GLY A 153 -24.39 -3.97 61.73
N GLY A 154 -23.69 -2.95 62.25
CA GLY A 154 -22.45 -3.16 62.98
C GLY A 154 -22.64 -4.20 64.10
N PRO A 155 -21.55 -4.84 64.57
CA PRO A 155 -21.65 -5.85 65.62
C PRO A 155 -22.40 -5.23 66.81
N GLY A 156 -23.53 -5.87 67.18
CA GLY A 156 -24.35 -5.45 68.30
C GLY A 156 -23.56 -5.45 69.61
N PRO A 157 -24.11 -4.88 70.70
CA PRO A 157 -23.45 -4.86 71.99
C PRO A 157 -22.99 -6.26 72.38
N GLN A 158 -21.70 -6.41 72.66
CA GLN A 158 -21.13 -7.67 73.17
C GLN A 158 -21.79 -7.98 74.54
N PRO A 159 -22.33 -9.19 74.77
CA PRO A 159 -22.84 -9.55 76.09
C PRO A 159 -21.69 -9.58 77.12
N PRO A 160 -21.94 -9.23 78.40
CA PRO A 160 -20.88 -9.17 79.41
C PRO A 160 -20.28 -10.56 79.66
N ALA A 161 -18.96 -10.60 79.82
CA ALA A 161 -18.11 -11.80 79.88
C ALA A 161 -18.27 -12.70 81.13
N SER A 162 -19.42 -12.66 81.82
CA SER A 162 -19.65 -13.41 83.06
C SER A 162 -20.39 -14.74 82.89
N GLU A 163 -20.76 -15.13 81.67
CA GLU A 163 -21.51 -16.38 81.42
C GLU A 163 -20.70 -17.33 80.54
N VAL A 164 -19.62 -17.87 81.11
CA VAL A 164 -18.96 -19.08 80.60
C VAL A 164 -18.95 -20.09 81.74
N PRO A 165 -19.80 -21.13 81.70
CA PRO A 165 -19.74 -22.21 82.69
C PRO A 165 -18.44 -23.01 82.48
N ARG A 166 -17.77 -23.38 83.58
CA ARG A 166 -16.68 -24.36 83.56
C ARG A 166 -17.21 -25.78 83.42
#